data_AF-A0A933V051-F1
#
_entry.id   AF-A0A933V051-F1
#
_cell.length_a   1.000
_cell.length_b   1.000
_cell.length_c   1.000
_cell.angle_alpha   90.00
_cell.angle_beta   90.00
_cell.angle_gamma   90.00
#
_symmetry.space_group_name_H-M   'P 1'
#
loop_
_entity.id
_entity.type
_entity.pdbx_description
1 polymer ?
#
loop_
_entity_poly.entity_id
_entity_poly.type
_entity_poly.pdbx_seq_one_letter_code
_entity_poly.pdbx_strand_id
1 'polypeptide(L)'
;MESNADIVARIHASKKYRNLCSAVIERAVAETHPGNTDPVKAVKERLHQVYGAYINPSLHKKASRIIAAMGDDIRATALTLLALHVSTAERLLSYESMYRSIFETTGPARSVIDIAAGFNPFSMPLMPAQPEHYLAVDIDEAFTGMINTFFTNARLHGIARTGDALSTPPHDEADVAFIFKFIPLINDADAALRLLRALRVKYIAVSFPLKSIGGRSKGMFAHYSKMFYTMVENNFSVIKELTMPNELLFIIIRK
;
A
#
# COMPACT_ATOMS: atom_id res chain seq x y z
N MET A 1 -5.29 -4.44 35.49
CA MET A 1 -4.60 -4.44 34.17
C MET A 1 -5.34 -3.45 33.29
N GLU A 2 -4.61 -2.63 32.55
CA GLU A 2 -5.19 -1.68 31.59
C GLU A 2 -5.96 -2.47 30.51
N SER A 3 -7.14 -2.00 30.10
CA SER A 3 -7.92 -2.72 29.08
C SER A 3 -7.36 -2.46 27.67
N ASN A 4 -7.60 -3.36 26.71
CA ASN A 4 -7.22 -3.13 25.31
C ASN A 4 -7.81 -1.81 24.77
N ALA A 5 -9.04 -1.49 25.14
CA ALA A 5 -9.72 -0.27 24.73
C ALA A 5 -9.01 1.00 25.24
N ASP A 6 -8.54 0.98 26.49
CA ASP A 6 -7.78 2.10 27.07
C ASP A 6 -6.45 2.31 26.33
N ILE A 7 -5.75 1.22 26.00
CA ILE A 7 -4.51 1.28 25.22
C ILE A 7 -4.77 1.91 23.85
N VAL A 8 -5.81 1.46 23.13
CA VAL A 8 -6.18 2.03 21.82
C VAL A 8 -6.46 3.54 21.93
N ALA A 9 -7.24 3.97 22.92
CA ALA A 9 -7.54 5.39 23.13
C ALA A 9 -6.27 6.22 23.38
N ARG A 10 -5.31 5.70 24.17
CA ARG A 10 -4.03 6.37 24.44
C ARG A 10 -3.11 6.44 23.21
N ILE A 11 -3.19 5.46 22.31
CA ILE A 11 -2.47 5.51 21.03
C ILE A 11 -3.07 6.59 20.13
N HIS A 12 -4.40 6.68 20.02
CA HIS A 12 -5.07 7.74 19.26
C HIS A 12 -4.82 9.15 19.82
N ALA A 13 -4.66 9.28 21.14
CA ALA A 13 -4.30 10.56 21.76
C ALA A 13 -2.88 11.06 21.36
N SER A 14 -2.04 10.18 20.81
CA SER A 14 -0.69 10.55 20.38
C SER A 14 -0.68 11.23 19.01
N LYS A 15 0.07 12.34 18.90
CA LYS A 15 0.15 13.15 17.67
C LYS A 15 0.53 12.35 16.41
N LYS A 16 1.37 11.31 16.55
CA LYS A 16 1.88 10.51 15.43
C LYS A 16 0.87 9.49 14.90
N TYR A 17 0.07 8.88 15.78
CA TYR A 17 -0.80 7.75 15.43
C TYR A 17 -2.30 8.07 15.47
N ARG A 18 -2.68 9.31 15.80
CA ARG A 18 -4.07 9.74 15.94
C ARG A 18 -4.98 9.44 14.74
N ASN A 19 -4.43 9.48 13.53
CA ASN A 19 -5.16 9.28 12.28
C ASN A 19 -5.17 7.82 11.81
N LEU A 20 -4.47 6.91 12.50
CA LEU A 20 -4.50 5.50 12.10
C LEU A 20 -5.87 4.91 12.40
N CYS A 21 -6.37 4.06 11.51
CA CYS A 21 -7.61 3.34 11.77
C CYS A 21 -7.49 2.47 13.03
N SER A 22 -8.60 2.29 13.76
CA SER A 22 -8.57 1.53 15.01
C SER A 22 -8.15 0.08 14.80
N ALA A 23 -8.51 -0.54 13.66
CA ALA A 23 -8.15 -1.92 13.34
C ALA A 23 -6.63 -2.19 13.36
N VAL A 24 -5.80 -1.28 12.85
CA VAL A 24 -4.33 -1.48 12.87
C VAL A 24 -3.77 -1.33 14.30
N ILE A 25 -4.36 -0.47 15.12
CA ILE A 25 -3.97 -0.28 16.52
C ILE A 25 -4.41 -1.49 17.34
N GLU A 26 -5.65 -1.96 17.17
CA GLU A 26 -6.19 -3.14 17.84
C GLU A 26 -5.36 -4.39 17.52
N ARG A 27 -4.97 -4.57 16.26
CA ARG A 27 -4.06 -5.66 15.88
C ARG A 27 -2.70 -5.52 16.56
N ALA A 28 -2.11 -4.32 16.58
CA ALA A 28 -0.85 -4.09 17.30
C ALA A 28 -0.98 -4.35 18.82
N VAL A 29 -2.12 -4.01 19.43
CA VAL A 29 -2.43 -4.34 20.83
C VAL A 29 -2.50 -5.85 21.02
N ALA A 30 -3.20 -6.58 20.16
CA ALA A 30 -3.29 -8.04 20.25
C ALA A 30 -1.91 -8.72 20.11
N GLU A 31 -1.04 -8.18 19.26
CA GLU A 31 0.33 -8.69 19.05
C GLU A 31 1.28 -8.40 20.23
N THR A 32 1.05 -7.34 21.01
CA THR A 32 2.06 -6.82 21.96
C THR A 32 1.59 -6.66 23.40
N HIS A 33 0.29 -6.61 23.69
CA HIS A 33 -0.16 -6.42 25.06
C HIS A 33 0.18 -7.61 25.98
N PRO A 34 0.00 -8.88 25.57
CA PRO A 34 0.27 -10.01 26.47
C PRO A 34 1.72 -10.01 26.99
N GLY A 35 1.87 -9.97 28.32
CA GLY A 35 3.17 -10.07 28.99
C GLY A 35 4.00 -8.78 29.06
N ASN A 36 3.49 -7.65 28.57
CA ASN A 36 4.22 -6.37 28.60
C ASN A 36 3.82 -5.50 29.80
N THR A 37 4.82 -4.99 30.52
CA THR A 37 4.64 -4.09 31.68
C THR A 37 4.29 -2.65 31.28
N ASP A 38 4.63 -2.25 30.06
CA ASP A 38 4.21 -0.98 29.43
C ASP A 38 3.61 -1.27 28.03
N PRO A 39 2.32 -1.66 27.97
CA PRO A 39 1.67 -2.03 26.72
C PRO A 39 1.64 -0.89 25.69
N VAL A 40 1.43 0.36 26.14
CA VAL A 40 1.38 1.51 25.23
C VAL A 40 2.72 1.74 24.54
N LYS A 41 3.84 1.62 25.27
CA LYS A 41 5.17 1.73 24.67
C LYS A 41 5.42 0.59 23.67
N ALA A 42 5.11 -0.65 24.03
CA ALA A 42 5.27 -1.81 23.15
C ALA A 42 4.46 -1.66 21.84
N VAL A 43 3.21 -1.20 21.93
CA VAL A 43 2.36 -0.93 20.76
C VAL A 43 2.96 0.17 19.87
N LYS A 44 3.45 1.28 20.46
CA LYS A 44 4.09 2.36 19.68
C LYS A 44 5.35 1.89 18.98
N GLU A 45 6.18 1.09 19.65
CA GLU A 45 7.37 0.50 19.05
C GLU A 45 7.01 -0.42 17.87
N ARG A 46 5.98 -1.25 18.03
CA ARG A 46 5.46 -2.11 16.96
C ARG A 46 4.93 -1.31 15.77
N LEU A 47 4.09 -0.31 16.01
CA LEU A 47 3.60 0.60 14.96
C LEU A 47 4.75 1.36 14.28
N HIS A 48 5.77 1.76 15.04
CA HIS A 48 6.95 2.42 14.49
C HIS A 48 7.77 1.49 13.59
N GLN A 49 7.97 0.24 13.98
CA GLN A 49 8.71 -0.75 13.19
C GLN A 49 8.03 -1.03 11.85
N VAL A 50 6.71 -1.17 11.84
CA VAL A 50 5.96 -1.57 10.63
C VAL A 50 5.62 -0.37 9.74
N TYR A 51 5.16 0.74 10.33
CA TYR A 51 4.59 1.88 9.58
C TYR A 51 5.37 3.18 9.77
N GLY A 52 6.32 3.21 10.70
CA GLY A 52 6.95 4.45 11.14
C GLY A 52 7.78 5.16 10.08
N ALA A 53 8.29 4.44 9.08
CA ALA A 53 9.00 5.00 7.93
C ALA A 53 8.06 5.68 6.91
N TYR A 54 6.77 5.30 6.92
CA TYR A 54 5.77 5.73 5.94
C TYR A 54 4.82 6.80 6.50
N ILE A 55 4.60 6.83 7.82
CA ILE A 55 3.81 7.88 8.48
C ILE A 55 4.66 9.14 8.66
N ASN A 56 4.49 10.11 7.76
CA ASN A 56 5.18 11.40 7.82
C ASN A 56 4.20 12.59 7.72
N PRO A 57 3.78 13.16 8.86
CA PRO A 57 2.84 14.29 8.88
C PRO A 57 3.32 15.53 8.10
N SER A 58 4.63 15.76 8.04
CA SER A 58 5.18 16.89 7.27
C SER A 58 5.02 16.68 5.76
N LEU A 59 5.12 15.43 5.31
CA LEU A 59 4.89 15.03 3.94
C LEU A 59 3.43 15.22 3.54
N HIS A 60 2.50 14.81 4.40
CA HIS A 60 1.06 14.96 4.15
C HIS A 60 0.69 16.44 4.01
N LYS A 61 1.24 17.30 4.87
CA LYS A 61 1.03 18.76 4.79
C LYS A 61 1.58 19.35 3.48
N LYS A 62 2.75 18.90 3.03
CA LYS A 62 3.34 19.34 1.77
C LYS A 62 2.50 18.90 0.56
N ALA A 63 2.10 17.64 0.53
CA ALA A 63 1.24 17.07 -0.52
C ALA A 63 -0.13 17.77 -0.58
N SER A 64 -0.77 18.03 0.57
CA SER A 64 -2.05 18.76 0.63
C SER A 64 -1.95 20.17 0.05
N ARG A 65 -0.83 20.87 0.26
CA ARG A 65 -0.60 22.20 -0.34
C ARG A 65 -0.45 22.13 -1.86
N ILE A 66 0.23 21.10 -2.37
CA ILE A 66 0.39 20.88 -3.81
C ILE A 66 -0.98 20.60 -4.45
N ILE A 67 -1.81 19.76 -3.80
CA ILE A 67 -3.17 19.44 -4.28
C ILE A 67 -4.07 20.69 -4.25
N ALA A 68 -3.96 21.53 -3.23
CA ALA A 68 -4.73 22.76 -3.12
C ALA A 68 -4.33 23.82 -4.16
N ALA A 69 -3.07 23.81 -4.61
CA ALA A 69 -2.55 24.69 -5.65
C ALA A 69 -2.53 24.04 -7.04
N MET A 70 -3.23 22.91 -7.22
CA MET A 70 -3.24 22.16 -8.47
C MET A 70 -3.89 22.99 -9.58
N GLY A 71 -3.17 23.13 -10.70
CA GLY A 71 -3.70 23.69 -11.94
C GLY A 71 -4.20 22.59 -12.88
N ASP A 72 -4.44 22.95 -14.13
CA ASP A 72 -5.01 22.02 -15.13
C ASP A 72 -4.04 20.92 -15.56
N ASP A 73 -2.72 21.08 -15.35
CA ASP A 73 -1.73 20.03 -15.59
C ASP A 73 -1.71 19.02 -14.42
N ILE A 74 -2.72 18.15 -14.44
CA ILE A 74 -2.89 17.06 -13.48
C ILE A 74 -1.68 16.13 -13.49
N ARG A 75 -1.07 15.91 -14.66
CA ARG A 75 0.05 14.99 -14.82
C ARG A 75 1.32 15.53 -14.19
N ALA A 76 1.64 16.81 -14.36
CA ALA A 76 2.77 17.44 -13.67
C ALA A 76 2.57 17.45 -12.14
N THR A 77 1.34 17.70 -11.69
CA THR A 77 1.00 17.64 -10.27
C THR A 77 1.16 16.24 -9.71
N ALA A 78 0.67 15.21 -10.41
CA ALA A 78 0.85 13.80 -10.07
C ALA A 78 2.33 13.43 -9.91
N LEU A 79 3.18 13.77 -10.88
CA LEU A 79 4.62 13.50 -10.81
C LEU A 79 5.28 14.18 -9.60
N THR A 80 4.89 15.42 -9.30
CA THR A 80 5.38 16.15 -8.13
C THR A 80 5.00 15.48 -6.82
N LEU A 81 3.74 15.01 -6.71
CA LEU A 81 3.25 14.28 -5.53
C LEU A 81 3.97 12.94 -5.37
N LEU A 82 4.11 12.17 -6.44
CA LEU A 82 4.78 10.87 -6.45
C LEU A 82 6.25 10.97 -6.03
N ALA A 83 6.93 12.07 -6.36
CA ALA A 83 8.31 12.33 -5.96
C ALA A 83 8.51 12.55 -4.45
N LEU A 84 7.44 12.83 -3.70
CA LEU A 84 7.53 13.10 -2.26
C LEU A 84 7.78 11.84 -1.42
N HIS A 85 7.22 10.70 -1.83
CA HIS A 85 7.24 9.48 -1.03
C HIS A 85 8.25 8.49 -1.59
N VAL A 86 9.13 7.94 -0.74
CA VAL A 86 10.28 7.11 -1.16
C VAL A 86 9.88 5.97 -2.10
N SER A 87 8.81 5.24 -1.76
CA SER A 87 8.36 4.09 -2.55
C SER A 87 7.90 4.47 -3.96
N THR A 88 7.30 5.65 -4.12
CA THR A 88 6.74 6.11 -5.40
C THR A 88 7.76 6.91 -6.20
N ALA A 89 8.67 7.62 -5.52
CA ALA A 89 9.81 8.30 -6.15
C ALA A 89 10.71 7.30 -6.89
N GLU A 90 10.95 6.13 -6.29
CA GLU A 90 11.69 5.03 -6.92
C GLU A 90 11.04 4.49 -8.20
N ARG A 91 9.72 4.69 -8.38
CA ARG A 91 8.95 4.23 -9.56
C ARG A 91 8.78 5.29 -10.64
N LEU A 92 9.17 6.55 -10.41
CA LEU A 92 8.89 7.65 -11.35
C LEU A 92 9.31 7.34 -12.80
N LEU A 93 10.48 6.74 -12.99
CA LEU A 93 11.00 6.38 -14.32
C LEU A 93 10.38 5.10 -14.89
N SER A 94 9.65 4.34 -14.09
CA SER A 94 9.11 3.02 -14.44
C SER A 94 7.59 2.98 -14.48
N TYR A 95 6.86 4.00 -14.03
CA TYR A 95 5.39 3.94 -13.89
C TYR A 95 4.69 3.56 -15.19
N GLU A 96 5.01 4.23 -16.29
CA GLU A 96 4.36 3.97 -17.58
C GLU A 96 4.67 2.59 -18.13
N SER A 97 5.94 2.17 -18.10
CA SER A 97 6.34 0.85 -18.58
C SER A 97 5.78 -0.25 -17.68
N MET A 98 5.75 -0.03 -16.36
CA MET A 98 5.14 -0.92 -15.38
C MET A 98 3.64 -1.09 -15.66
N TYR A 99 2.87 0.00 -15.79
CA TYR A 99 1.44 -0.09 -16.08
C TYR A 99 1.17 -0.72 -17.44
N ARG A 100 1.95 -0.38 -18.46
CA ARG A 100 1.83 -1.02 -19.77
C ARG A 100 2.01 -2.53 -19.67
N SER A 101 3.09 -3.00 -19.04
CA SER A 101 3.33 -4.44 -18.90
C SER A 101 2.30 -5.15 -18.03
N ILE A 102 1.75 -4.49 -17.00
CA ILE A 102 0.62 -5.01 -16.23
C ILE A 102 -0.59 -5.19 -17.15
N PHE A 103 -1.03 -4.14 -17.83
CA PHE A 103 -2.27 -4.18 -18.62
C PHE A 103 -2.14 -4.92 -19.95
N GLU A 104 -0.93 -5.13 -20.47
CA GLU A 104 -0.66 -6.12 -21.54
C GLU A 104 -0.93 -7.56 -21.07
N THR A 105 -0.70 -7.85 -19.79
CA THR A 105 -0.91 -9.19 -19.20
C THR A 105 -2.35 -9.38 -18.74
N THR A 106 -2.95 -8.37 -18.10
CA THR A 106 -4.29 -8.47 -17.49
C THR A 106 -5.41 -8.04 -18.42
N GLY A 107 -5.08 -7.39 -19.54
CA GLY A 107 -5.99 -6.52 -20.28
C GLY A 107 -6.18 -5.16 -19.56
N PRO A 108 -6.78 -4.17 -20.22
CA PRO A 108 -7.17 -2.91 -19.57
C PRO A 108 -8.12 -3.18 -18.40
N ALA A 109 -7.83 -2.61 -17.23
CA ALA A 109 -8.67 -2.75 -16.05
C ALA A 109 -9.77 -1.68 -16.04
N ARG A 110 -11.03 -2.08 -15.91
CA ARG A 110 -12.14 -1.14 -15.65
C ARG A 110 -12.19 -0.78 -14.16
N SER A 111 -11.75 -1.69 -13.30
CA SER A 111 -11.76 -1.54 -11.85
C SER A 111 -10.42 -1.97 -11.24
N VAL A 112 -9.91 -1.15 -10.31
CA VAL A 112 -8.63 -1.38 -9.62
C VAL A 112 -8.83 -1.25 -8.11
N ILE A 113 -8.22 -2.16 -7.34
CA ILE A 113 -8.06 -2.03 -5.88
C ILE A 113 -6.57 -1.87 -5.56
N ASP A 114 -6.17 -0.84 -4.84
CA ASP A 114 -4.79 -0.58 -4.44
C ASP A 114 -4.64 -0.71 -2.93
N ILE A 115 -3.94 -1.75 -2.48
CA ILE A 115 -3.80 -2.12 -1.07
C ILE A 115 -2.52 -1.56 -0.48
N ALA A 116 -2.63 -0.93 0.70
CA ALA A 116 -1.54 -0.16 1.29
C ALA A 116 -0.99 0.85 0.27
N ALA A 117 -1.93 1.57 -0.33
CA ALA A 117 -1.74 2.31 -1.56
C ALA A 117 -0.61 3.34 -1.48
N GLY A 118 -0.37 3.92 -0.29
CA GLY A 118 0.57 5.00 -0.14
C GLY A 118 0.28 6.09 -1.17
N PHE A 119 1.33 6.67 -1.75
CA PHE A 119 1.20 7.73 -2.76
C PHE A 119 0.86 7.20 -4.17
N ASN A 120 0.71 5.89 -4.35
CA ASN A 120 0.45 5.29 -5.65
C ASN A 120 -0.88 5.75 -6.30
N PRO A 121 -1.96 6.11 -5.58
CA PRO A 121 -3.16 6.66 -6.22
C PRO A 121 -2.90 7.92 -7.07
N PHE A 122 -1.85 8.69 -6.77
CA PHE A 122 -1.46 9.85 -7.56
C PHE A 122 -0.90 9.49 -8.94
N SER A 123 -0.52 8.24 -9.21
CA SER A 123 -0.05 7.79 -10.53
C SER A 123 -1.17 7.35 -11.46
N MET A 124 -2.44 7.44 -11.05
CA MET A 124 -3.59 7.13 -11.91
C MET A 124 -3.52 7.86 -13.28
N PRO A 125 -3.14 9.16 -13.38
CA PRO A 125 -2.93 9.85 -14.68
C PRO A 125 -1.80 9.29 -15.55
N LEU A 126 -0.95 8.41 -15.02
CA LEU A 126 0.15 7.77 -15.75
C LEU A 126 -0.25 6.40 -16.33
N MET A 127 -1.45 5.92 -16.01
CA MET A 127 -1.99 4.70 -16.61
C MET A 127 -2.32 4.91 -18.09
N PRO A 128 -2.14 3.88 -18.95
CA PRO A 128 -2.45 3.99 -20.38
C PRO A 128 -3.93 4.24 -20.66
N ALA A 129 -4.81 3.78 -19.76
CA ALA A 129 -6.23 4.10 -19.75
C ALA A 129 -6.68 4.31 -18.30
N GLN A 130 -7.58 5.26 -18.07
CA GLN A 130 -8.13 5.52 -16.74
C GLN A 130 -9.18 4.45 -16.40
N PRO A 131 -9.10 3.79 -15.24
CA PRO A 131 -10.15 2.87 -14.81
C PRO A 131 -11.44 3.66 -14.50
N GLU A 132 -12.58 2.99 -14.69
CA GLU A 132 -13.90 3.51 -14.31
C GLU A 132 -14.06 3.59 -12.78
N HIS A 133 -13.36 2.71 -12.06
CA HIS A 133 -13.34 2.66 -10.60
C HIS A 133 -11.94 2.38 -10.05
N TYR A 134 -11.45 3.24 -9.17
CA TYR A 134 -10.21 3.04 -8.44
C TYR A 134 -10.47 3.08 -6.93
N LEU A 135 -10.23 1.99 -6.21
CA LEU A 135 -10.32 1.95 -4.75
C LEU A 135 -8.92 1.89 -4.14
N ALA A 136 -8.49 2.96 -3.49
CA ALA A 136 -7.29 2.96 -2.66
C ALA A 136 -7.64 2.59 -1.21
N VAL A 137 -6.88 1.69 -0.59
CA VAL A 137 -7.02 1.34 0.83
C VAL A 137 -5.69 1.61 1.54
N ASP A 138 -5.74 2.42 2.59
CA ASP A 138 -4.58 2.72 3.44
C ASP A 138 -5.03 2.95 4.90
N ILE A 139 -4.10 2.88 5.85
CA ILE A 139 -4.41 2.88 7.28
C ILE A 139 -4.56 4.28 7.89
N ASP A 140 -4.13 5.34 7.21
CA ASP A 140 -4.16 6.72 7.74
C ASP A 140 -5.32 7.54 7.14
N GLU A 141 -6.21 8.01 8.00
CA GLU A 141 -7.42 8.75 7.62
C GLU A 141 -7.10 10.10 6.95
N ALA A 142 -6.14 10.85 7.49
CA ALA A 142 -5.74 12.12 6.88
C ALA A 142 -5.11 11.91 5.50
N PHE A 143 -4.42 10.79 5.33
CA PHE A 143 -3.81 10.43 4.06
C PHE A 143 -4.86 10.03 3.01
N THR A 144 -5.79 9.14 3.35
CA THR A 144 -6.90 8.76 2.46
C THR A 144 -7.81 9.95 2.13
N GLY A 145 -8.10 10.83 3.09
CA GLY A 145 -8.80 12.10 2.83
C GLY A 145 -8.08 12.99 1.81
N MET A 146 -6.75 13.10 1.91
CA MET A 146 -5.94 13.83 0.93
C MET A 146 -6.00 13.23 -0.48
N ILE A 147 -5.96 11.90 -0.59
CA ILE A 147 -6.12 11.21 -1.88
C ILE A 147 -7.50 11.49 -2.49
N ASN A 148 -8.56 11.46 -1.68
CA ASN A 148 -9.92 11.80 -2.15
C ASN A 148 -10.02 13.24 -2.69
N THR A 149 -9.36 14.20 -2.03
CA THR A 149 -9.28 15.59 -2.53
C THR A 149 -8.58 15.66 -3.88
N PHE A 150 -7.49 14.91 -4.07
CA PHE A 150 -6.82 14.83 -5.38
C PHE A 150 -7.73 14.25 -6.45
N PHE A 151 -8.39 13.11 -6.18
CA PHE A 151 -9.31 12.50 -7.15
C PHE A 151 -10.44 13.46 -7.55
N THR A 152 -11.00 14.18 -6.58
CA THR A 152 -12.05 15.18 -6.82
C THR A 152 -11.53 16.32 -7.70
N ASN A 153 -10.41 16.94 -7.34
CA ASN A 153 -9.87 18.07 -8.08
C ASN A 153 -9.39 17.68 -9.49
N ALA A 154 -8.88 16.46 -9.65
CA ALA A 154 -8.41 15.91 -10.92
C ALA A 154 -9.54 15.30 -11.77
N ARG A 155 -10.77 15.26 -11.26
CA ARG A 155 -11.94 14.62 -11.89
C ARG A 155 -11.69 13.15 -12.26
N LEU A 156 -10.98 12.44 -11.39
CA LEU A 156 -10.66 11.03 -11.53
C LEU A 156 -11.68 10.19 -10.76
N HIS A 157 -12.03 9.03 -11.32
CA HIS A 157 -13.03 8.13 -10.73
C HIS A 157 -12.41 7.22 -9.66
N GLY A 158 -11.86 7.85 -8.62
CA GLY A 158 -11.21 7.17 -7.51
C GLY A 158 -11.83 7.48 -6.16
N ILE A 159 -11.74 6.51 -5.25
CA ILE A 159 -12.10 6.64 -3.84
C ILE A 159 -10.96 6.04 -3.01
N ALA A 160 -10.55 6.75 -1.96
CA ALA A 160 -9.67 6.23 -0.93
C ALA A 160 -10.46 5.93 0.35
N ARG A 161 -10.33 4.72 0.87
CA ARG A 161 -10.98 4.24 2.09
C ARG A 161 -9.92 3.95 3.16
N THR A 162 -10.14 4.46 4.36
CA THR A 162 -9.27 4.12 5.50
C THR A 162 -9.56 2.70 5.98
N GLY A 163 -8.54 1.86 6.12
CA GLY A 163 -8.68 0.51 6.65
C GLY A 163 -7.38 -0.28 6.70
N ASP A 164 -7.32 -1.26 7.61
CA ASP A 164 -6.23 -2.23 7.68
C ASP A 164 -6.59 -3.47 6.87
N ALA A 165 -6.00 -3.62 5.69
CA ALA A 165 -6.27 -4.75 4.80
C ALA A 165 -5.88 -6.11 5.41
N LEU A 166 -5.03 -6.16 6.44
CA LEU A 166 -4.72 -7.43 7.13
C LEU A 166 -5.81 -7.86 8.11
N SER A 167 -6.55 -6.89 8.65
CA SER A 167 -7.61 -7.13 9.63
C SER A 167 -8.97 -7.24 8.94
N THR A 168 -9.23 -6.36 7.97
CA THR A 168 -10.47 -6.32 7.19
C THR A 168 -10.13 -6.00 5.73
N PRO A 169 -9.73 -7.02 4.94
CA PRO A 169 -9.51 -6.85 3.50
C PRO A 169 -10.77 -6.29 2.81
N PRO A 170 -10.63 -5.47 1.75
CA PRO A 170 -11.79 -4.99 1.01
C PRO A 170 -12.55 -6.16 0.37
N HIS A 171 -13.88 -6.08 0.40
CA HIS A 171 -14.78 -7.06 -0.21
C HIS A 171 -15.29 -6.64 -1.59
N ASP A 172 -14.90 -5.44 -2.02
CA ASP A 172 -15.17 -4.88 -3.34
C ASP A 172 -14.58 -5.81 -4.42
N GLU A 173 -15.29 -5.97 -5.54
CA GLU A 173 -14.82 -6.72 -6.70
C GLU A 173 -14.06 -5.80 -7.66
N ALA A 174 -12.97 -6.30 -8.25
CA ALA A 174 -12.24 -5.55 -9.26
C ALA A 174 -11.52 -6.44 -10.28
N ASP A 175 -11.10 -5.88 -11.40
CA ASP A 175 -10.32 -6.61 -12.40
C ASP A 175 -8.90 -6.89 -11.89
N VAL A 176 -8.26 -5.89 -11.28
CA VAL A 176 -6.87 -6.00 -10.82
C VAL A 176 -6.72 -5.42 -9.41
N ALA A 177 -6.00 -6.12 -8.54
CA ALA A 177 -5.47 -5.54 -7.31
C ALA A 177 -3.98 -5.20 -7.43
N PHE A 178 -3.57 -4.06 -6.88
CA PHE A 178 -2.18 -3.69 -6.67
C PHE A 178 -1.80 -3.88 -5.20
N ILE A 179 -0.66 -4.52 -4.97
CA ILE A 179 -0.06 -4.69 -3.64
C ILE A 179 1.43 -4.41 -3.77
N PHE A 180 1.78 -3.12 -3.79
CA PHE A 180 3.15 -2.72 -4.12
C PHE A 180 4.02 -2.51 -2.88
N LYS A 181 5.10 -3.30 -2.76
CA LYS A 181 6.06 -3.30 -1.63
C LYS A 181 5.43 -3.52 -0.25
N PHE A 182 4.20 -4.03 -0.19
CA PHE A 182 3.49 -4.26 1.08
C PHE A 182 3.71 -5.66 1.64
N ILE A 183 3.66 -6.71 0.81
CA ILE A 183 3.87 -8.11 1.25
C ILE A 183 5.16 -8.29 2.08
N PRO A 184 6.32 -7.69 1.72
CA PRO A 184 7.54 -7.79 2.51
C PRO A 184 7.46 -7.20 3.93
N LEU A 185 6.48 -6.33 4.20
CA LEU A 185 6.25 -5.75 5.52
C LEU A 185 5.42 -6.67 6.43
N ILE A 186 4.84 -7.73 5.87
CA ILE A 186 4.06 -8.72 6.60
C ILE A 186 5.00 -9.83 7.06
N ASN A 187 5.30 -9.87 8.35
CA ASN A 187 6.21 -10.86 8.92
C ASN A 187 5.65 -12.30 8.88
N ASP A 188 4.33 -12.46 8.87
CA ASP A 188 3.64 -13.75 8.82
C ASP A 188 3.25 -14.08 7.38
N ALA A 189 3.87 -15.11 6.79
CA ALA A 189 3.57 -15.58 5.44
C ALA A 189 2.11 -16.05 5.29
N ASP A 190 1.53 -16.63 6.35
CA ASP A 190 0.13 -17.05 6.31
C ASP A 190 -0.80 -15.83 6.33
N ALA A 191 -0.45 -14.75 7.02
CA ALA A 191 -1.20 -13.49 6.96
C ALA A 191 -1.16 -12.88 5.55
N ALA A 192 0.02 -12.88 4.91
CA ALA A 192 0.16 -12.41 3.54
C ALA A 192 -0.69 -13.25 2.57
N LEU A 193 -0.65 -14.59 2.70
CA LEU A 193 -1.46 -15.48 1.87
C LEU A 193 -2.96 -15.32 2.14
N ARG A 194 -3.38 -15.13 3.40
CA ARG A 194 -4.78 -14.84 3.77
C ARG A 194 -5.27 -13.55 3.10
N LEU A 195 -4.47 -12.49 3.08
CA LEU A 195 -4.78 -11.25 2.37
C LEU A 195 -4.99 -11.52 0.87
N LEU A 196 -4.03 -12.18 0.20
CA LEU A 196 -4.15 -12.49 -1.24
C LEU A 196 -5.42 -13.30 -1.54
N ARG A 197 -5.74 -14.29 -0.70
CA ARG A 197 -6.92 -15.14 -0.86
C ARG A 197 -8.24 -14.41 -0.60
N ALA A 198 -8.25 -13.38 0.23
CA ALA A 198 -9.46 -12.63 0.57
C ALA A 198 -9.91 -11.67 -0.55
N LEU A 199 -8.99 -11.21 -1.40
CA LEU A 199 -9.30 -10.27 -2.48
C LEU A 199 -10.17 -10.92 -3.56
N ARG A 200 -11.25 -10.23 -3.95
CA ARG A 200 -12.18 -10.64 -5.01
C ARG A 200 -11.80 -10.00 -6.34
N VAL A 201 -10.65 -10.39 -6.86
CA VAL A 201 -10.11 -9.85 -8.11
C VAL A 201 -9.67 -10.93 -9.08
N LYS A 202 -9.61 -10.60 -10.37
CA LYS A 202 -9.11 -11.52 -11.41
C LYS A 202 -7.60 -11.65 -11.34
N TYR A 203 -6.89 -10.52 -11.26
CA TYR A 203 -5.43 -10.47 -11.21
C TYR A 203 -4.94 -9.72 -9.97
N ILE A 204 -3.77 -10.10 -9.47
CA ILE A 204 -3.07 -9.35 -8.42
C ILE A 204 -1.65 -9.04 -8.93
N ALA A 205 -1.30 -7.75 -8.99
CA ALA A 205 0.06 -7.30 -9.22
C ALA A 205 0.73 -7.02 -7.87
N VAL A 206 1.70 -7.84 -7.50
CA VAL A 206 2.43 -7.78 -6.23
C VAL A 206 3.86 -7.37 -6.50
N SER A 207 4.42 -6.45 -5.73
CA SER A 207 5.83 -6.06 -5.89
C SER A 207 6.68 -6.09 -4.63
N PHE A 208 7.98 -6.24 -4.84
CA PHE A 208 9.03 -6.38 -3.83
C PHE A 208 10.15 -5.36 -4.10
N PRO A 209 10.70 -4.67 -3.09
CA PRO A 209 11.85 -3.81 -3.28
C PRO A 209 13.11 -4.65 -3.59
N LEU A 210 13.93 -4.23 -4.56
CA LEU A 210 15.20 -4.91 -4.88
C LEU A 210 16.42 -4.30 -4.18
N LYS A 211 16.21 -3.22 -3.42
CA LYS A 211 17.21 -2.61 -2.54
C LYS A 211 16.58 -2.42 -1.17
N SER A 212 17.32 -2.71 -0.10
CA SER A 212 16.92 -2.23 1.22
C SER A 212 17.08 -0.70 1.29
N ILE A 213 16.36 -0.04 2.20
CA ILE A 213 16.49 1.40 2.48
C ILE A 213 17.95 1.78 2.87
N GLY A 214 18.79 0.79 3.21
CA GLY A 214 20.23 0.92 3.49
C GLY A 214 21.20 0.45 2.40
N GLY A 215 20.73 0.21 1.16
CA GLY A 215 21.60 0.04 -0.02
C GLY A 215 22.20 -1.36 -0.25
N ARG A 216 21.82 -2.40 0.51
CA ARG A 216 22.28 -3.78 0.24
C ARG A 216 21.41 -4.43 -0.84
N SER A 217 22.03 -4.91 -1.92
CA SER A 217 21.37 -5.45 -3.12
C SER A 217 21.67 -6.93 -3.43
N LYS A 218 22.75 -7.50 -2.87
CA LYS A 218 23.15 -8.89 -3.18
C LYS A 218 22.23 -9.90 -2.48
N GLY A 219 21.52 -10.72 -3.26
CA GLY A 219 20.69 -11.84 -2.78
C GLY A 219 19.20 -11.55 -2.57
N MET A 220 18.79 -10.27 -2.58
CA MET A 220 17.38 -9.88 -2.33
C MET A 220 16.43 -10.38 -3.42
N PHE A 221 16.84 -10.31 -4.69
CA PHE A 221 16.06 -10.82 -5.82
C PHE A 221 15.73 -12.31 -5.65
N ALA A 222 16.76 -13.15 -5.47
CA ALA A 222 16.59 -14.60 -5.35
C ALA A 222 15.81 -14.98 -4.08
N HIS A 223 16.03 -14.25 -2.98
CA HIS A 223 15.30 -14.45 -1.73
C HIS A 223 13.81 -14.16 -1.88
N TYR A 224 13.43 -12.96 -2.37
CA TYR A 224 12.03 -12.60 -2.52
C TYR A 224 11.31 -13.44 -3.57
N SER A 225 11.98 -13.73 -4.69
CA SER A 225 11.40 -14.58 -5.73
C SER A 225 11.09 -15.97 -5.17
N LYS A 226 12.07 -16.67 -4.58
CA LYS A 226 11.85 -18.00 -4.00
C LYS A 226 10.76 -18.00 -2.93
N MET A 227 10.83 -17.06 -1.99
CA MET A 227 9.84 -16.92 -0.92
C MET A 227 8.43 -16.71 -1.49
N PHE A 228 8.28 -15.83 -2.48
CA PHE A 228 6.98 -15.52 -3.04
C PHE A 228 6.40 -16.70 -3.84
N TYR A 229 7.21 -17.36 -4.68
CA TYR A 229 6.78 -18.56 -5.41
C TYR A 229 6.27 -19.64 -4.43
N THR A 230 7.03 -19.96 -3.38
CA THR A 230 6.60 -20.93 -2.36
C THR A 230 5.32 -20.50 -1.65
N MET A 231 5.18 -19.22 -1.31
CA MET A 231 3.98 -18.72 -0.62
C MET A 231 2.70 -18.89 -1.46
N VAL A 232 2.79 -18.74 -2.78
CA VAL A 232 1.60 -18.70 -3.66
C VAL A 232 1.33 -20.01 -4.42
N GLU A 233 2.29 -20.94 -4.46
CA GLU A 233 2.27 -22.11 -5.37
C GLU A 233 1.00 -22.97 -5.31
N ASN A 234 0.34 -23.07 -4.15
CA ASN A 234 -0.85 -23.92 -3.99
C ASN A 234 -2.18 -23.20 -4.29
N ASN A 235 -2.18 -21.87 -4.38
CA ASN A 235 -3.41 -21.07 -4.48
C ASN A 235 -3.47 -20.18 -5.73
N PHE A 236 -2.31 -19.82 -6.27
CA PHE A 236 -2.19 -18.92 -7.41
C PHE A 236 -1.15 -19.42 -8.40
N SER A 237 -1.34 -19.03 -9.67
CA SER A 237 -0.37 -19.18 -10.73
C SER A 237 0.29 -17.83 -10.99
N VAL A 238 1.63 -17.80 -10.98
CA VAL A 238 2.40 -16.64 -11.43
C VAL A 238 2.41 -16.65 -12.96
N ILE A 239 1.80 -15.65 -13.57
CA ILE A 239 1.67 -15.55 -15.05
C ILE A 239 2.66 -14.57 -15.66
N LYS A 240 3.24 -13.68 -14.86
CA LYS A 240 4.29 -12.75 -15.29
C LYS A 240 5.20 -12.39 -14.13
N GLU A 241 6.48 -12.28 -14.42
CA GLU A 241 7.50 -11.69 -13.58
C GLU A 241 8.16 -10.53 -14.35
N LEU A 242 8.30 -9.37 -13.70
CA LEU A 242 8.86 -8.15 -14.28
C LEU A 242 9.91 -7.58 -13.33
N THR A 243 11.12 -7.35 -13.85
CA THR A 243 12.20 -6.70 -13.11
C THR A 243 12.33 -5.25 -13.54
N MET A 244 12.20 -4.33 -12.59
CA MET A 244 12.45 -2.90 -12.73
C MET A 244 13.71 -2.52 -11.93
N PRO A 245 14.33 -1.34 -12.15
CA PRO A 245 15.62 -1.00 -11.55
C PRO A 245 15.74 -1.19 -10.03
N ASN A 246 14.64 -1.01 -9.29
CA ASN A 246 14.60 -1.13 -7.83
C ASN A 246 13.44 -2.00 -7.33
N GLU A 247 12.74 -2.72 -8.20
CA GLU A 247 11.49 -3.39 -7.85
C GLU A 247 11.27 -4.64 -8.70
N LEU A 248 10.82 -5.72 -8.06
CA LEU A 248 10.43 -6.97 -8.71
C LEU A 248 8.91 -7.08 -8.59
N LEU A 249 8.22 -7.23 -9.71
CA LEU A 249 6.77 -7.34 -9.76
C LEU A 249 6.36 -8.70 -10.31
N PHE A 250 5.35 -9.28 -9.67
CA PHE A 250 4.68 -10.49 -10.10
C PHE A 250 3.23 -10.18 -10.42
N ILE A 251 2.71 -10.80 -11.48
CA ILE A 251 1.28 -10.84 -11.76
C ILE A 251 0.83 -12.26 -11.51
N ILE A 252 -0.16 -12.42 -10.64
CA ILE A 252 -0.72 -13.71 -10.26
C ILE A 252 -2.21 -13.77 -10.57
N ILE A 253 -2.69 -14.97 -10.87
CA ILE A 253 -4.11 -15.30 -11.04
C ILE A 253 -4.46 -16.45 -10.10
N ARG A 254 -5.68 -16.48 -9.58
CA ARG A 254 -6.17 -17.60 -8.76
C ARG A 254 -6.22 -18.89 -9.61
N LYS A 255 -5.82 -20.01 -9.02
CA LYS A 255 -5.97 -21.34 -9.63
C LYS A 255 -7.40 -21.83 -9.63
#